data_AF-A0A5C0XTL2-F1
#
_entry.id   AF-A0A5C0XTL2-F1
#
_cell.length_a   1.000
_cell.length_b   1.000
_cell.length_c   1.000
_cell.angle_alpha   90.00
_cell.angle_beta   90.00
_cell.angle_gamma   90.00
#
_symmetry.space_group_name_H-M   'P 1'
#
loop_
_entity.id
_entity.type
_entity.pdbx_description
1 polymer ?
#
loop_
_entity_poly.entity_id
_entity_poly.type
_entity_poly.pdbx_seq_one_letter_code
_entity_poly.pdbx_strand_id
1 'polypeptide(L)'
;MEWLDKEIAEVLGLTERREKDSELFKVFSEVFDRTTVETISYFYRRGKIERLYGVLSTGKEANVFAGFDSKGNRIAVKIYRTYTTEFRRIWEYLAADPRVGYLPKDIRKLVFVWTRREFKNLQRAMKYAVRAPEPIAFRNNVLIMEYIGDDRPAPRLKDIEKDLELKDFEELYDFAMGSIEKLWKRGDMVHGDLSEYNILIWNEPVIIDWSQATVKRNRMSLTLLYRDIRNITNYFGRKGVSVENPEEKFRELAGDELWERTLRNL
;
A
#
# COMPACT_ATOMS: atom_id res chain seq x y z
N MET A 1 -8.10 21.43 -22.63
CA MET A 1 -7.37 20.16 -22.81
C MET A 1 -5.89 20.47 -22.98
N GLU A 2 -5.48 21.27 -23.99
CA GLU A 2 -4.06 21.62 -24.21
C GLU A 2 -3.27 22.15 -22.99
N TRP A 3 -3.84 23.03 -22.18
CA TRP A 3 -3.12 23.57 -21.01
C TRP A 3 -2.87 22.51 -19.92
N LEU A 4 -3.83 21.61 -19.75
CA LEU A 4 -3.77 20.53 -18.77
C LEU A 4 -2.78 19.44 -19.22
N ASP A 5 -2.69 19.23 -20.53
CA ASP A 5 -1.69 18.34 -21.14
C ASP A 5 -0.26 18.92 -21.02
N LYS A 6 -0.12 20.24 -21.00
CA LYS A 6 1.17 20.93 -20.79
C LYS A 6 1.66 20.82 -19.35
N GLU A 7 0.81 21.09 -18.34
CA GLU A 7 1.18 20.91 -16.92
C GLU A 7 1.60 19.47 -16.63
N ILE A 8 0.92 18.49 -17.23
CA ILE A 8 1.28 17.08 -17.07
C ILE A 8 2.58 16.71 -17.77
N ALA A 9 2.80 17.25 -18.98
CA ALA A 9 4.08 17.10 -19.64
C ALA A 9 5.22 17.67 -18.77
N GLU A 10 5.01 18.83 -18.13
CA GLU A 10 5.97 19.42 -17.19
C GLU A 10 6.21 18.52 -15.97
N VAL A 11 5.15 18.05 -15.30
CA VAL A 11 5.26 17.13 -14.15
C VAL A 11 5.99 15.84 -14.52
N LEU A 12 5.75 15.30 -15.71
CA LEU A 12 6.42 14.09 -16.18
C LEU A 12 7.83 14.36 -16.74
N GLY A 13 8.23 15.62 -16.87
CA GLY A 13 9.47 16.03 -17.52
C GLY A 13 9.54 15.61 -19.00
N LEU A 14 8.41 15.64 -19.70
CA LEU A 14 8.28 15.26 -21.10
C LEU A 14 8.25 16.51 -21.98
N THR A 15 9.38 16.81 -22.59
CA THR A 15 9.54 18.01 -23.43
C THR A 15 9.43 17.70 -24.92
N GLU A 16 9.69 16.46 -25.33
CA GLU A 16 9.67 16.03 -26.73
C GLU A 16 8.73 14.87 -27.05
N ARG A 17 8.39 14.70 -28.34
CA ARG A 17 7.48 13.63 -28.82
C ARG A 17 8.04 12.22 -28.57
N ARG A 18 9.35 12.03 -28.65
CA ARG A 18 10.02 10.75 -28.31
C ARG A 18 9.91 10.40 -26.83
N GLU A 19 10.00 11.40 -25.95
CA GLU A 19 9.88 11.17 -24.50
C GLU A 19 8.45 10.78 -24.12
N LYS A 20 7.45 11.28 -24.86
CA LYS A 20 6.05 10.85 -24.71
C LYS A 20 5.85 9.37 -25.06
N ASP A 21 6.77 8.70 -25.73
CA ASP A 21 6.68 7.25 -25.95
C ASP A 21 7.34 6.42 -24.82
N SER A 22 7.86 7.09 -23.79
CA SER A 22 8.48 6.45 -22.62
C SER A 22 7.50 5.55 -21.87
N GLU A 23 8.05 4.54 -21.19
CA GLU A 23 7.28 3.65 -20.31
C GLU A 23 6.53 4.45 -19.23
N LEU A 24 7.17 5.48 -18.67
CA LEU A 24 6.54 6.38 -17.71
C LEU A 24 5.28 7.02 -18.28
N PHE A 25 5.33 7.60 -19.49
CA PHE A 25 4.15 8.20 -20.10
C PHE A 25 3.04 7.18 -20.39
N LYS A 26 3.41 5.98 -20.88
CA LYS A 26 2.44 4.91 -21.15
C LYS A 26 1.70 4.49 -19.88
N VAL A 27 2.43 4.12 -18.83
CA VAL A 27 1.87 3.72 -17.53
C VAL A 27 1.07 4.85 -16.88
N PHE A 28 1.53 6.08 -17.04
CA PHE A 28 0.84 7.25 -16.52
C PHE A 28 -0.47 7.53 -17.28
N SER A 29 -0.47 7.38 -18.60
CA SER A 29 -1.67 7.54 -19.44
C SER A 29 -2.78 6.55 -19.07
N GLU A 30 -2.44 5.36 -18.58
CA GLU A 30 -3.43 4.37 -18.15
C GLU A 30 -4.22 4.74 -16.88
N VAL A 31 -3.70 5.68 -16.07
CA VAL A 31 -4.34 6.13 -14.82
C VAL A 31 -4.92 7.55 -14.93
N PHE A 32 -4.76 8.18 -16.09
CA PHE A 32 -5.06 9.58 -16.33
C PHE A 32 -6.44 9.79 -16.94
N ASP A 33 -7.47 9.81 -16.08
CA ASP A 33 -8.70 10.53 -16.41
C ASP A 33 -8.57 12.01 -16.04
N ARG A 34 -9.46 12.86 -16.58
CA ARG A 34 -9.45 14.31 -16.35
C ARG A 34 -9.35 14.69 -14.86
N THR A 35 -9.98 13.92 -13.97
CA THR A 35 -9.97 14.14 -12.53
C THR A 35 -8.60 13.84 -11.92
N THR A 36 -7.92 12.78 -12.39
CA THR A 36 -6.54 12.47 -11.98
C THR A 36 -5.63 13.62 -12.37
N VAL A 37 -5.78 14.13 -13.60
CA VAL A 37 -5.00 15.27 -14.09
C VAL A 37 -5.17 16.49 -13.19
N GLU A 38 -6.42 16.91 -12.97
CA GLU A 38 -6.73 18.06 -12.12
C GLU A 38 -6.19 17.89 -10.68
N THR A 39 -6.11 16.65 -10.20
CA THR A 39 -5.54 16.31 -8.89
C THR A 39 -4.02 16.43 -8.87
N ILE A 40 -3.32 15.95 -9.89
CA ILE A 40 -1.87 16.12 -10.02
C ILE A 40 -1.50 17.60 -10.19
N SER A 41 -2.20 18.32 -11.07
CA SER A 41 -2.08 19.78 -11.21
C SER A 41 -2.31 20.52 -9.88
N TYR A 42 -3.28 20.07 -9.07
CA TYR A 42 -3.53 20.63 -7.73
C TYR A 42 -2.33 20.46 -6.79
N PHE A 43 -1.65 19.31 -6.84
CA PHE A 43 -0.47 19.05 -6.02
C PHE A 43 0.77 19.77 -6.55
N TYR A 44 0.91 19.86 -7.87
CA TYR A 44 1.95 20.62 -8.54
C TYR A 44 1.96 22.08 -8.12
N ARG A 45 0.80 22.76 -8.23
CA ARG A 45 0.64 24.15 -7.79
C ARG A 45 0.87 24.39 -6.28
N ARG A 46 0.90 23.33 -5.46
CA ARG A 46 1.22 23.41 -4.02
C ARG A 46 2.63 22.94 -3.69
N GLY A 47 3.44 22.64 -4.70
CA GLY A 47 4.80 22.15 -4.52
C GLY A 47 4.87 20.80 -3.79
N LYS A 48 3.78 20.01 -3.82
CA LYS A 48 3.74 18.65 -3.24
C LYS A 48 4.20 17.59 -4.22
N ILE A 49 4.17 17.90 -5.51
CA ILE A 49 4.80 17.14 -6.60
C ILE A 49 5.43 18.20 -7.48
N GLU A 50 6.73 18.14 -7.72
CA GLU A 50 7.41 18.98 -8.70
C GLU A 50 7.61 18.20 -9.99
N ARG A 51 8.11 16.96 -9.88
CA ARG A 51 8.38 16.08 -11.01
C ARG A 51 8.14 14.62 -10.64
N LEU A 52 7.68 13.83 -11.60
CA LEU A 52 7.70 12.36 -11.58
C LEU A 52 8.73 11.86 -12.59
N TYR A 53 9.49 10.83 -12.23
CA TYR A 53 10.64 10.39 -13.04
C TYR A 53 10.83 8.87 -13.13
N GLY A 54 9.96 8.08 -12.52
CA GLY A 54 10.06 6.62 -12.60
C GLY A 54 8.80 5.90 -12.14
N VAL A 55 8.60 4.69 -12.64
CA VAL A 55 7.52 3.81 -12.21
C VAL A 55 8.08 2.87 -11.15
N LEU A 56 7.54 2.92 -9.93
CA LEU A 56 7.91 2.05 -8.82
C LEU A 56 7.15 0.74 -8.83
N SER A 57 5.88 0.79 -9.23
CA SER A 57 5.02 -0.38 -9.30
C SER A 57 3.88 -0.14 -10.26
N THR A 58 3.56 -1.15 -11.07
CA THR A 58 2.34 -1.19 -11.89
C THR A 58 1.40 -2.24 -11.33
N GLY A 59 0.12 -1.92 -11.24
CA GLY A 59 -0.88 -2.78 -10.63
C GLY A 59 -2.26 -2.64 -11.26
N LYS A 60 -3.10 -3.65 -11.02
CA LYS A 60 -4.50 -3.67 -11.46
C LYS A 60 -5.36 -2.61 -10.77
N GLU A 61 -4.97 -2.17 -9.58
CA GLU A 61 -5.72 -1.21 -8.77
C GLU A 61 -5.09 0.18 -8.77
N ALA A 62 -3.76 0.25 -8.79
CA ALA A 62 -3.01 1.49 -8.73
C ALA A 62 -1.64 1.34 -9.39
N ASN A 63 -1.08 2.47 -9.82
CA ASN A 63 0.31 2.59 -10.19
C ASN A 63 1.02 3.49 -9.18
N VAL A 64 2.28 3.21 -8.87
CA VAL A 64 3.10 4.01 -7.95
C VAL A 64 4.27 4.60 -8.73
N PHE A 65 4.46 5.91 -8.59
CA PHE A 65 5.50 6.67 -9.28
C PHE A 65 6.50 7.25 -8.28
N ALA A 66 7.77 7.30 -8.66
CA ALA A 66 8.79 8.07 -7.96
C ALA A 66 8.73 9.52 -8.43
N GLY A 67 8.93 10.45 -7.49
CA GLY A 67 8.94 11.87 -7.78
C GLY A 67 9.73 12.67 -6.76
N PHE A 68 9.73 13.98 -6.98
CA PHE A 68 10.25 14.98 -6.04
C PHE A 68 9.14 15.96 -5.68
N ASP A 69 9.17 16.49 -4.46
CA ASP A 69 8.43 17.70 -4.11
C ASP A 69 9.21 18.98 -4.49
N SER A 70 8.60 20.15 -4.32
CA SER A 70 9.24 21.44 -4.62
C SER A 70 10.47 21.77 -3.77
N LYS A 71 10.70 21.01 -2.70
CA LYS A 71 11.88 21.15 -1.82
C LYS A 71 13.00 20.19 -2.19
N GLY A 72 12.80 19.36 -3.21
CA GLY A 72 13.76 18.34 -3.64
C GLY A 72 13.72 17.06 -2.82
N ASN A 73 12.71 16.87 -1.95
CA ASN A 73 12.55 15.60 -1.23
C ASN A 73 11.97 14.53 -2.15
N ARG A 74 12.48 13.30 -2.07
CA ARG A 74 11.91 12.15 -2.79
C ARG A 74 10.55 11.78 -2.22
N ILE A 75 9.60 11.51 -3.11
CA ILE A 75 8.24 11.10 -2.77
C ILE A 75 7.81 9.90 -3.61
N ALA A 76 6.92 9.09 -3.06
CA ALA A 76 6.17 8.08 -3.80
C ALA A 76 4.73 8.59 -4.01
N VAL A 77 4.25 8.53 -5.26
CA VAL A 77 2.91 8.96 -5.64
C VAL A 77 2.12 7.75 -6.13
N LYS A 78 1.20 7.25 -5.29
CA LYS A 78 0.29 6.16 -5.63
C LYS A 78 -0.98 6.74 -6.24
N ILE A 79 -1.25 6.37 -7.48
CA ILE A 79 -2.42 6.81 -8.26
C ILE A 79 -3.31 5.60 -8.49
N TYR A 80 -4.48 5.60 -7.85
CA TYR A 80 -5.50 4.58 -8.06
C TYR A 80 -6.18 4.76 -9.40
N ARG A 81 -6.41 3.64 -10.10
CA ARG A 81 -7.22 3.60 -11.30
C ARG A 81 -8.67 3.94 -10.93
N THR A 82 -9.26 4.91 -11.63
CA THR A 82 -10.65 5.32 -11.41
C THR A 82 -11.67 4.31 -11.96
N TYR A 83 -11.20 3.38 -12.79
CA TYR A 83 -11.92 2.22 -13.27
C TYR A 83 -11.04 0.98 -13.07
N THR A 84 -11.53 -0.01 -12.33
CA THR A 84 -10.79 -1.25 -12.05
C THR A 84 -11.75 -2.44 -11.98
N THR A 85 -11.27 -3.61 -12.41
CA THR A 85 -12.00 -4.88 -12.29
C THR A 85 -12.15 -5.34 -10.83
N GLU A 86 -11.32 -4.81 -9.93
CA GLU A 86 -11.34 -5.12 -8.48
C GLU A 86 -12.40 -4.31 -7.72
N PHE A 87 -13.33 -3.63 -8.40
CA PHE A 87 -14.36 -2.80 -7.78
C PHE A 87 -15.15 -3.55 -6.69
N ARG A 88 -15.48 -4.82 -6.93
CA ARG A 88 -16.20 -5.64 -5.96
C ARG A 88 -15.41 -5.80 -4.65
N ARG A 89 -14.10 -6.05 -4.74
CA ARG A 89 -13.22 -6.17 -3.58
C ARG A 89 -13.13 -4.84 -2.82
N ILE A 90 -12.94 -3.73 -3.54
CA ILE A 90 -12.94 -2.38 -2.95
C ILE A 90 -14.24 -2.14 -2.17
N TRP A 91 -15.39 -2.48 -2.77
CA TRP A 91 -16.68 -2.33 -2.14
C TRP A 91 -16.83 -3.18 -0.88
N GLU A 92 -16.44 -4.46 -0.94
CA GLU A 92 -16.54 -5.40 0.20
C GLU A 92 -15.77 -4.91 1.44
N TYR A 93 -14.53 -4.47 1.24
CA TYR A 93 -13.68 -3.94 2.31
C TYR A 93 -14.23 -2.63 2.89
N LEU A 94 -14.73 -1.71 2.04
CA LEU A 94 -15.32 -0.45 2.51
C LEU A 94 -16.65 -0.68 3.23
N ALA A 95 -17.49 -1.57 2.73
CA ALA A 95 -18.77 -1.92 3.36
C ALA A 95 -18.60 -2.62 4.70
N ALA A 96 -17.47 -3.30 4.90
CA ALA A 96 -17.11 -3.93 6.15
C ALA A 96 -16.50 -2.97 7.17
N ASP A 97 -16.03 -1.78 6.76
CA ASP A 97 -15.31 -0.85 7.62
C ASP A 97 -16.27 0.10 8.36
N PRO A 98 -16.36 0.02 9.70
CA PRO A 98 -17.26 0.87 10.48
C PRO A 98 -16.88 2.36 10.50
N ARG A 99 -15.72 2.73 9.95
CA ARG A 99 -15.33 4.14 9.74
C ARG A 99 -15.99 4.73 8.49
N VAL A 100 -16.59 3.92 7.63
CA VAL A 100 -17.21 4.33 6.38
C VAL A 100 -18.72 4.39 6.57
N GLY A 101 -19.24 5.60 6.85
CA GLY A 101 -20.68 5.80 7.08
C GLY A 101 -21.54 5.81 5.81
N TYR A 102 -20.94 6.05 4.64
CA TYR A 102 -21.65 6.10 3.36
C TYR A 102 -20.77 5.52 2.24
N LEU A 103 -21.36 4.63 1.45
CA LEU A 103 -20.74 4.06 0.25
C LEU A 103 -21.31 4.74 -1.00
N PRO A 104 -20.50 5.49 -1.75
CA PRO A 104 -20.91 6.03 -3.03
C PRO A 104 -21.29 4.91 -4.01
N LYS A 105 -22.36 5.12 -4.78
CA LYS A 105 -22.72 4.25 -5.91
C LYS A 105 -21.77 4.42 -7.10
N ASP A 106 -21.19 5.62 -7.22
CA ASP A 106 -20.23 5.95 -8.27
C ASP A 106 -18.84 5.36 -7.96
N ILE A 107 -18.31 4.60 -8.92
CA ILE A 107 -17.03 3.87 -8.78
C ILE A 107 -15.88 4.83 -8.47
N ARG A 108 -15.82 5.98 -9.17
CA ARG A 108 -14.75 6.97 -8.98
C ARG A 108 -14.78 7.53 -7.56
N LYS A 109 -15.95 7.90 -7.05
CA LYS A 109 -16.10 8.35 -5.66
C LYS A 109 -15.76 7.25 -4.66
N LEU A 110 -16.03 5.99 -4.97
CA LEU A 110 -15.62 4.86 -4.12
C LEU A 110 -14.10 4.76 -4.03
N VAL A 111 -13.39 4.92 -5.15
CA VAL A 111 -11.91 4.97 -5.19
C VAL A 111 -11.36 6.13 -4.35
N PHE A 112 -12.06 7.27 -4.27
CA PHE A 112 -11.64 8.38 -3.42
C PHE A 112 -11.76 8.03 -1.93
N VAL A 113 -12.82 7.31 -1.54
CA VAL A 113 -12.98 6.78 -0.19
C VAL A 113 -11.89 5.75 0.11
N TRP A 114 -11.56 4.89 -0.86
CA TRP A 114 -10.47 3.91 -0.76
C TRP A 114 -9.11 4.57 -0.51
N THR A 115 -8.76 5.56 -1.32
CA THR A 115 -7.51 6.35 -1.21
C THR A 115 -7.43 7.04 0.15
N ARG A 116 -8.52 7.66 0.59
CA ARG A 116 -8.61 8.25 1.94
C ARG A 116 -8.41 7.22 3.04
N ARG A 117 -8.95 6.01 2.87
CA ARG A 117 -8.81 4.93 3.86
C ARG A 117 -7.35 4.49 3.97
N GLU A 118 -6.64 4.29 2.86
CA GLU A 118 -5.22 3.94 2.89
C GLU A 118 -4.39 5.02 3.61
N PHE A 119 -4.60 6.31 3.29
CA PHE A 119 -3.96 7.41 3.99
C PHE A 119 -4.17 7.31 5.52
N LYS A 120 -5.40 7.03 5.95
CA LYS A 120 -5.74 6.88 7.38
C LYS A 120 -5.17 5.61 8.01
N ASN A 121 -5.00 4.54 7.24
CA ASN A 121 -4.35 3.32 7.70
C ASN A 121 -2.85 3.54 7.92
N LEU A 122 -2.16 4.22 6.98
CA LEU A 122 -0.75 4.61 7.14
C LEU A 122 -0.54 5.46 8.40
N GLN A 123 -1.36 6.50 8.60
CA GLN A 123 -1.30 7.33 9.82
C GLN A 123 -1.45 6.49 11.09
N ARG A 124 -2.34 5.49 11.06
CA ARG A 124 -2.58 4.62 12.21
C ARG A 124 -1.41 3.66 12.43
N ALA A 125 -0.88 3.03 11.38
CA ALA A 125 0.25 2.12 11.47
C ALA A 125 1.48 2.77 12.10
N MET A 126 1.83 3.98 11.64
CA MET A 126 2.97 4.74 12.18
C MET A 126 2.77 5.11 13.66
N LYS A 127 1.54 5.49 14.06
CA LYS A 127 1.23 5.80 15.45
C LYS A 127 1.55 4.63 16.40
N TYR A 128 1.45 3.40 15.92
CA TYR A 128 1.67 2.19 16.71
C TYR A 128 3.03 1.52 16.41
N ALA A 129 4.01 2.32 15.97
CA ALA A 129 5.41 1.94 15.83
C ALA A 129 5.64 0.75 14.88
N VAL A 130 4.86 0.67 13.80
CA VAL A 130 5.16 -0.17 12.64
C VAL A 130 5.77 0.73 11.58
N ARG A 131 6.93 0.31 11.07
CA ARG A 131 7.62 1.03 10.01
C ARG A 131 6.82 0.92 8.72
N ALA A 132 6.23 2.03 8.31
CA ALA A 132 5.44 2.21 7.09
C ALA A 132 5.84 3.55 6.44
N PRO A 133 5.55 3.76 5.15
CA PRO A 133 5.78 5.04 4.48
C PRO A 133 5.00 6.17 5.15
N GLU A 134 5.67 7.30 5.45
CA GLU A 134 4.98 8.47 5.97
C GLU A 134 3.93 9.01 4.98
N PRO A 135 2.63 9.10 5.34
CA PRO A 135 1.61 9.64 4.46
C PRO A 135 1.68 11.17 4.45
N ILE A 136 2.05 11.75 3.31
CA ILE A 136 2.30 13.19 3.16
C ILE A 136 1.00 13.95 2.85
N ALA A 137 0.25 13.49 1.83
CA ALA A 137 -0.99 14.11 1.41
C ALA A 137 -1.83 13.14 0.58
N PHE A 138 -3.14 13.36 0.50
CA PHE A 138 -3.99 12.66 -0.47
C PHE A 138 -5.07 13.60 -0.99
N ARG A 139 -5.55 13.32 -2.20
CA ARG A 139 -6.71 13.98 -2.80
C ARG A 139 -7.27 13.08 -3.88
N ASN A 140 -8.59 12.95 -3.94
CA ASN A 140 -9.26 12.09 -4.92
C ASN A 140 -8.63 10.69 -4.94
N ASN A 141 -8.11 10.25 -6.08
CA ASN A 141 -7.48 8.94 -6.30
C ASN A 141 -5.94 8.96 -6.15
N VAL A 142 -5.36 10.05 -5.66
CA VAL A 142 -3.90 10.22 -5.53
C VAL A 142 -3.51 10.27 -4.05
N LEU A 143 -2.52 9.46 -3.69
CA LEU A 143 -1.85 9.42 -2.39
C LEU A 143 -0.36 9.73 -2.59
N ILE A 144 0.15 10.71 -1.85
CA ILE A 144 1.57 11.06 -1.76
C ILE A 144 2.08 10.57 -0.42
N MET A 145 3.16 9.81 -0.43
CA MET A 145 3.80 9.24 0.75
C MET A 145 5.32 9.27 0.61
N GLU A 146 6.00 8.95 1.71
CA GLU A 146 7.44 8.79 1.76
C GLU A 146 7.94 7.82 0.68
N TYR A 147 9.02 8.22 0.02
CA TYR A 147 9.80 7.33 -0.83
C TYR A 147 10.72 6.48 0.03
N ILE A 148 10.68 5.15 -0.15
CA ILE A 148 11.57 4.23 0.57
C ILE A 148 12.71 3.82 -0.35
N GLY A 149 13.92 4.26 -0.02
CA GLY A 149 15.13 4.04 -0.78
C GLY A 149 15.98 5.30 -0.89
N ASP A 150 17.11 5.17 -1.57
CA ASP A 150 18.07 6.25 -1.80
C ASP A 150 17.96 6.75 -3.25
N ASP A 151 19.01 6.55 -4.05
CA ASP A 151 18.98 6.82 -5.49
C ASP A 151 18.14 5.79 -6.25
N ARG A 152 17.98 4.60 -5.68
CA ARG A 152 17.15 3.51 -6.19
C ARG A 152 16.10 3.12 -5.15
N PRO A 153 14.91 2.64 -5.59
CA PRO A 153 13.88 2.23 -4.66
C PRO A 153 14.36 1.00 -3.89
N ALA A 154 13.97 0.93 -2.62
CA ALA A 154 14.24 -0.25 -1.81
C ALA A 154 13.59 -1.49 -2.46
N PRO A 155 14.32 -2.60 -2.63
CA PRO A 155 13.76 -3.83 -3.20
C PRO A 155 12.72 -4.44 -2.25
N ARG A 156 11.79 -5.22 -2.81
CA ARG A 156 10.92 -6.07 -1.98
C ARG A 156 11.73 -7.26 -1.48
N LEU A 157 11.36 -7.79 -0.32
CA LEU A 157 11.93 -9.03 0.24
C LEU A 157 11.93 -10.15 -0.82
N LYS A 158 10.82 -10.31 -1.54
CA LYS A 158 10.73 -11.30 -2.62
C LYS A 158 11.81 -11.16 -3.69
N ASP A 159 12.20 -9.93 -4.04
CA ASP A 159 13.10 -9.67 -5.16
C ASP A 159 14.56 -10.02 -4.83
N ILE A 160 14.93 -9.96 -3.55
CA ILE A 160 16.30 -10.23 -3.06
C ILE A 160 16.42 -11.51 -2.25
N GLU A 161 15.37 -12.33 -2.17
CA GLU A 161 15.32 -13.53 -1.32
C GLU A 161 16.40 -14.58 -1.64
N LYS A 162 17.10 -14.46 -2.77
CA LYS A 162 18.21 -15.36 -3.15
C LYS A 162 19.56 -14.92 -2.57
N ASP A 163 19.64 -13.66 -2.16
CA ASP A 163 20.86 -13.04 -1.63
C ASP A 163 20.87 -13.06 -0.09
N LEU A 164 19.82 -13.62 0.53
CA LEU A 164 19.63 -13.68 1.97
C LEU A 164 20.00 -15.05 2.53
N GLU A 165 20.58 -15.05 3.72
CA GLU A 165 20.88 -16.26 4.49
C GLU A 165 19.76 -16.56 5.49
N LEU A 166 19.79 -17.76 6.10
CA LEU A 166 18.78 -18.18 7.07
C LEU A 166 18.61 -17.16 8.20
N LYS A 167 19.72 -16.60 8.70
CA LYS A 167 19.70 -15.61 9.77
C LYS A 167 18.92 -14.34 9.39
N ASP A 168 19.07 -13.86 8.15
CA ASP A 168 18.30 -12.71 7.67
C ASP A 168 16.80 -13.02 7.64
N PHE A 169 16.43 -14.24 7.23
CA PHE A 169 15.04 -14.68 7.25
C PHE A 169 14.47 -14.79 8.66
N GLU A 170 15.27 -15.21 9.65
CA GLU A 170 14.88 -15.23 11.06
C GLU A 170 14.59 -13.80 11.57
N GLU A 171 15.50 -12.85 11.32
CA GLU A 171 15.32 -11.45 11.71
C GLU A 171 14.10 -10.80 11.03
N LEU A 172 13.87 -11.11 9.75
CA LEU A 172 12.72 -10.63 8.99
C LEU A 172 11.40 -11.28 9.41
N TYR A 173 11.43 -12.55 9.84
CA TYR A 173 10.27 -13.22 10.42
C TYR A 173 9.86 -12.56 11.73
N ASP A 174 10.82 -12.31 12.62
CA ASP A 174 10.60 -11.62 13.89
C ASP A 174 10.03 -10.21 13.66
N PHE A 175 10.55 -9.48 12.68
CA PHE A 175 10.01 -8.19 12.27
C PHE A 175 8.55 -8.31 11.77
N ALA A 176 8.26 -9.25 10.87
CA ALA A 176 6.95 -9.40 10.27
C ALA A 176 5.90 -9.85 11.28
N MET A 177 6.19 -10.88 12.07
CA MET A 177 5.29 -11.38 13.12
C MET A 177 5.13 -10.35 14.23
N GLY A 178 6.23 -9.74 14.69
CA GLY A 178 6.18 -8.66 15.67
C GLY A 178 5.36 -7.45 15.19
N SER A 179 5.36 -7.17 13.89
CA SER A 179 4.50 -6.14 13.29
C SER A 179 3.02 -6.54 13.32
N ILE A 180 2.66 -7.78 12.97
CA ILE A 180 1.29 -8.31 13.11
C ILE A 180 0.80 -8.16 14.55
N GLU A 181 1.63 -8.57 15.51
CA GLU A 181 1.29 -8.47 16.94
C GLU A 181 1.08 -7.03 17.39
N LYS A 182 2.00 -6.12 17.04
CA LYS A 182 1.87 -4.69 17.37
C LYS A 182 0.59 -4.10 16.78
N LEU A 183 0.28 -4.38 15.52
CA LEU A 183 -0.94 -3.91 14.86
C LEU A 183 -2.19 -4.44 15.58
N TRP A 184 -2.21 -5.72 15.95
CA TRP A 184 -3.38 -6.34 16.55
C TRP A 184 -3.59 -5.95 18.02
N LYS A 185 -2.53 -6.07 18.84
CA LYS A 185 -2.57 -5.86 20.30
C LYS A 185 -2.65 -4.38 20.66
N ARG A 186 -1.88 -3.52 19.96
CA ARG A 186 -1.79 -2.08 20.29
C ARG A 186 -2.46 -1.22 19.24
N GLY A 187 -2.29 -1.57 17.96
CA GLY A 187 -2.81 -0.81 16.85
C GLY A 187 -4.30 -0.95 16.61
N ASP A 188 -4.96 -1.95 17.23
CA ASP A 188 -6.38 -2.26 17.03
C ASP A 188 -6.72 -2.27 15.52
N MET A 189 -5.82 -2.89 14.73
CA MET A 189 -5.89 -2.99 13.28
C MET A 189 -5.14 -4.23 12.77
N VAL A 190 -5.31 -4.52 11.49
CA VAL A 190 -4.66 -5.61 10.77
C VAL A 190 -4.25 -5.11 9.38
N HIS A 191 -3.15 -5.64 8.83
CA HIS A 191 -2.68 -5.27 7.49
C HIS A 191 -3.59 -5.87 6.41
N GLY A 192 -3.96 -7.13 6.58
CA GLY A 192 -4.91 -7.84 5.75
C GLY A 192 -4.44 -8.05 4.31
N ASP A 193 -3.13 -8.05 4.08
CA ASP A 193 -2.46 -8.50 2.85
C ASP A 193 -0.94 -8.64 3.04
N LEU A 194 -0.48 -8.93 4.26
CA LEU A 194 0.95 -8.97 4.54
C LEU A 194 1.58 -10.21 3.90
N SER A 195 2.68 -10.01 3.17
CA SER A 195 3.44 -11.04 2.46
C SER A 195 4.84 -10.52 2.12
N GLU A 196 5.69 -11.39 1.57
CA GLU A 196 7.04 -11.05 1.10
C GLU A 196 7.07 -9.99 -0.02
N TYR A 197 5.94 -9.77 -0.70
CA TYR A 197 5.81 -8.75 -1.74
C TYR A 197 5.58 -7.34 -1.16
N ASN A 198 5.13 -7.26 0.10
CA ASN A 198 4.73 -6.02 0.76
C ASN A 198 5.70 -5.60 1.88
N ILE A 199 6.89 -6.20 1.92
CA ILE A 199 7.99 -5.82 2.80
C ILE A 199 9.12 -5.31 1.92
N LEU A 200 9.49 -4.03 2.07
CA LEU A 200 10.68 -3.45 1.45
C LEU A 200 11.88 -3.60 2.36
N ILE A 201 13.03 -3.91 1.78
CA ILE A 201 14.30 -4.07 2.48
C ILE A 201 15.16 -2.83 2.22
N TRP A 202 15.38 -2.05 3.29
CA TRP A 202 16.25 -0.87 3.28
C TRP A 202 17.09 -0.88 4.57
N ASN A 203 17.37 0.28 5.17
CA ASN A 203 18.07 0.35 6.47
C ASN A 203 17.33 -0.44 7.56
N GLU A 204 16.00 -0.34 7.58
CA GLU A 204 15.11 -1.19 8.36
C GLU A 204 13.98 -1.70 7.44
N PRO A 205 13.42 -2.89 7.68
CA PRO A 205 12.30 -3.39 6.90
C PRO A 205 11.09 -2.45 7.00
N VAL A 206 10.42 -2.19 5.87
CA VAL A 206 9.26 -1.29 5.78
C VAL A 206 8.08 -2.04 5.20
N ILE A 207 6.94 -2.01 5.89
CA ILE A 207 5.69 -2.60 5.38
C ILE A 207 4.97 -1.58 4.51
N ILE A 208 4.60 -1.99 3.29
CA ILE A 208 3.92 -1.17 2.29
C ILE A 208 2.56 -1.77 1.89
N ASP A 209 1.80 -1.02 1.08
CA ASP A 209 0.46 -1.36 0.59
C ASP A 209 -0.61 -1.57 1.69
N TRP A 210 -0.99 -0.45 2.32
CA TRP A 210 -1.95 -0.40 3.42
C TRP A 210 -3.40 -0.27 2.94
N SER A 211 -3.64 -0.57 1.66
CA SER A 211 -4.93 -0.42 0.99
C SER A 211 -5.99 -1.36 1.53
N GLN A 212 -5.61 -2.60 1.88
CA GLN A 212 -6.48 -3.63 2.44
C GLN A 212 -6.54 -3.60 3.98
N ALA A 213 -5.65 -2.84 4.61
CA ALA A 213 -5.62 -2.71 6.06
C ALA A 213 -6.96 -2.19 6.61
N THR A 214 -7.28 -2.65 7.81
CA THR A 214 -8.55 -2.32 8.45
C THR A 214 -8.45 -2.39 9.97
N VAL A 215 -9.40 -1.75 10.65
CA VAL A 215 -9.49 -1.76 12.11
C VAL A 215 -9.97 -3.13 12.62
N LYS A 216 -9.57 -3.51 13.82
CA LYS A 216 -9.92 -4.81 14.44
C LYS A 216 -11.43 -5.02 14.58
N ARG A 217 -12.21 -3.95 14.78
CA ARG A 217 -13.68 -3.99 14.81
C ARG A 217 -14.36 -4.20 13.44
N ASN A 218 -13.62 -4.23 12.34
CA ASN A 218 -14.16 -4.57 11.03
C ASN A 218 -14.54 -6.07 11.03
N ARG A 219 -15.69 -6.42 10.44
CA ARG A 219 -16.18 -7.82 10.37
C ARG A 219 -15.22 -8.80 9.67
N MET A 220 -14.33 -8.32 8.82
CA MET A 220 -13.33 -9.12 8.10
C MET A 220 -12.00 -9.24 8.84
N SER A 221 -11.81 -8.53 9.97
CA SER A 221 -10.51 -8.38 10.61
C SER A 221 -9.86 -9.71 11.03
N LEU A 222 -10.66 -10.65 11.54
CA LEU A 222 -10.19 -11.96 11.98
C LEU A 222 -9.71 -12.81 10.81
N THR A 223 -10.48 -12.89 9.73
CA THR A 223 -10.09 -13.58 8.50
C THR A 223 -8.81 -12.97 7.91
N LEU A 224 -8.69 -11.65 7.94
CA LEU A 224 -7.51 -10.93 7.47
C LEU A 224 -6.29 -11.18 8.37
N LEU A 225 -6.48 -11.25 9.69
CA LEU A 225 -5.41 -11.57 10.64
C LEU A 225 -4.87 -12.97 10.41
N TYR A 226 -5.76 -13.95 10.30
CA TYR A 226 -5.35 -15.33 10.03
C TYR A 226 -4.62 -15.44 8.69
N ARG A 227 -5.09 -14.71 7.66
CA ARG A 227 -4.42 -14.65 6.36
C ARG A 227 -3.00 -14.10 6.46
N ASP A 228 -2.80 -12.99 7.16
CA ASP A 228 -1.47 -12.40 7.36
C ASP A 228 -0.54 -13.38 8.09
N ILE A 229 -1.00 -13.96 9.22
CA ILE A 229 -0.22 -14.95 9.99
C ILE A 229 0.17 -16.11 9.08
N ARG A 230 -0.79 -16.71 8.39
CA ARG A 230 -0.57 -17.87 7.52
C ARG A 230 0.37 -17.56 6.37
N ASN A 231 0.26 -16.37 5.76
CA ASN A 231 1.15 -15.95 4.68
C ASN A 231 2.61 -15.85 5.17
N ILE A 232 2.81 -15.20 6.32
CA ILE A 232 4.13 -15.03 6.92
C ILE A 232 4.71 -16.37 7.36
N THR A 233 3.99 -17.19 8.14
CA THR A 233 4.49 -18.50 8.58
C THR A 233 4.83 -19.41 7.40
N ASN A 234 3.98 -19.45 6.36
CA ASN A 234 4.23 -20.28 5.18
C ASN A 234 5.40 -19.79 4.33
N TYR A 235 5.61 -18.47 4.21
CA TYR A 235 6.74 -17.94 3.47
C TYR A 235 8.04 -18.27 4.18
N PHE A 236 8.19 -17.89 5.46
CA PHE A 236 9.43 -18.06 6.21
C PHE A 236 9.73 -19.52 6.53
N GLY A 237 8.72 -20.36 6.78
CA GLY A 237 8.91 -21.80 6.94
C GLY A 237 9.52 -22.47 5.69
N ARG A 238 9.13 -22.03 4.48
CA ARG A 238 9.75 -22.49 3.22
C ARG A 238 11.20 -22.02 3.05
N LYS A 239 11.64 -21.02 3.82
CA LYS A 239 13.02 -20.52 3.85
C LYS A 239 13.87 -21.18 4.94
N GLY A 240 13.31 -22.13 5.69
CA GLY A 240 14.01 -22.87 6.74
C GLY A 240 13.92 -22.26 8.13
N VAL A 241 13.18 -21.16 8.30
CA VAL A 241 12.96 -20.54 9.61
C VAL A 241 12.06 -21.45 10.46
N SER A 242 12.38 -21.58 11.75
CA SER A 242 11.47 -22.18 12.72
C SER A 242 10.31 -21.23 12.98
N VAL A 243 9.12 -21.57 12.49
CA VAL A 243 7.93 -20.72 12.57
C VAL A 243 6.89 -21.28 13.52
N GLU A 244 6.12 -20.39 14.15
CA GLU A 244 4.97 -20.75 14.97
C GLU A 244 3.88 -21.45 14.12
N ASN A 245 3.08 -22.31 14.77
CA ASN A 245 1.88 -22.84 14.14
C ASN A 245 0.87 -21.69 13.91
N PRO A 246 0.36 -21.48 12.69
CA PRO A 246 -0.50 -20.34 12.39
C PRO A 246 -1.84 -20.37 13.14
N GLU A 247 -2.38 -21.54 13.46
CA GLU A 247 -3.62 -21.66 14.23
C GLU A 247 -3.40 -21.32 15.70
N GLU A 248 -2.33 -21.85 16.29
CA GLU A 248 -1.96 -21.55 17.69
C GLU A 248 -1.66 -20.06 17.85
N LYS A 249 -0.90 -19.47 16.92
CA LYS A 249 -0.63 -18.04 16.92
C LYS A 249 -1.89 -17.20 16.77
N PHE A 250 -2.80 -17.61 15.89
CA PHE A 250 -4.08 -16.91 15.77
C PHE A 250 -4.90 -17.00 17.06
N ARG A 251 -4.98 -18.17 17.70
CA ARG A 251 -5.68 -18.35 18.97
C ARG A 251 -5.04 -17.52 20.08
N GLU A 252 -3.72 -17.42 20.14
CA GLU A 252 -3.01 -16.54 21.09
C GLU A 252 -3.44 -15.07 20.92
N LEU A 253 -3.56 -14.60 19.68
CA LEU A 253 -3.87 -13.20 19.40
C LEU A 253 -5.37 -12.86 19.48
N ALA A 254 -6.23 -13.75 19.01
CA ALA A 254 -7.66 -13.50 18.86
C ALA A 254 -8.53 -14.16 19.94
N GLY A 255 -8.04 -15.20 20.61
CA GLY A 255 -8.79 -16.03 21.54
C GLY A 255 -9.52 -17.20 20.87
N ASP A 256 -9.72 -18.28 21.63
CA ASP A 256 -10.23 -19.57 21.13
C ASP A 256 -11.67 -19.48 20.59
N GLU A 257 -12.54 -18.68 21.20
CA GLU A 257 -13.95 -18.54 20.78
C GLU A 257 -14.10 -17.95 19.36
N LEU A 258 -13.11 -17.19 18.90
CA LEU A 258 -13.12 -16.56 17.57
C LEU A 258 -12.58 -17.48 16.46
N TRP A 259 -11.88 -18.57 16.83
CA TRP A 259 -11.39 -19.56 15.88
C TRP A 259 -12.54 -20.33 15.21
N GLU A 260 -13.49 -20.84 15.99
CA GLU A 260 -14.63 -21.61 15.47
C GLU A 260 -15.56 -20.79 14.56
N ARG A 261 -15.67 -19.47 14.81
CA ARG A 261 -16.42 -18.55 13.94
C ARG A 261 -15.69 -18.23 12.64
N THR A 262 -14.36 -18.26 12.64
CA THR A 262 -13.54 -17.95 11.46
C THR A 262 -13.51 -19.13 10.50
N LEU A 263 -13.47 -20.38 11.00
CA LEU A 263 -13.55 -21.61 10.18
C LEU A 263 -14.84 -21.74 9.36
N ARG A 264 -15.97 -21.19 9.83
CA ARG A 264 -17.24 -21.25 9.07
C ARG A 264 -17.26 -20.33 7.84
N ASN A 265 -16.29 -19.43 7.72
CA ASN A 265 -16.22 -18.40 6.68
C ASN A 265 -14.93 -18.49 5.83
N LEU A 266 -14.06 -19.46 6.11
CA LEU A 266 -12.87 -19.81 5.30
C LEU A 266 -13.21 -20.98 4.37
#